data_AF-A0A949DWD1-F1
#
_entry.id   AF-A0A949DWD1-F1
#
_cell.length_a   1.000
_cell.length_b   1.000
_cell.length_c   1.000
_cell.angle_alpha   90.00
_cell.angle_beta   90.00
_cell.angle_gamma   90.00
#
_symmetry.space_group_name_H-M   'P 1'
#
loop_
_entity.id
_entity.type
_entity.pdbx_description
1 polymer ?
#
loop_
_entity_poly.entity_id
_entity_poly.type
_entity_poly.pdbx_seq_one_letter_code
_entity_poly.pdbx_strand_id
1 'polypeptide(L)' 'MTTEDKLKAMEVLWDDICRNLPDFSSPAWHEHILKEREQKLREGKDKFVDWDQAKKDILASVQ' A
#
# COMPACT_ATOMS: atom_id res chain seq x y z
N MET A 1 -1.54 -12.08 23.29
CA MET A 1 -0.84 -12.21 22.00
C MET A 1 0.43 -11.40 22.06
N THR A 2 1.55 -12.06 21.83
CA THR A 2 2.84 -11.40 21.62
C THR A 2 2.83 -10.63 20.29
N THR A 3 3.82 -9.77 20.05
CA THR A 3 4.00 -9.12 18.75
C THR A 3 4.21 -10.15 17.63
N GLU A 4 4.94 -11.22 17.92
CA GLU A 4 5.16 -12.33 16.99
C GLU A 4 3.84 -13.02 16.62
N ASP A 5 2.97 -13.30 17.59
CA ASP A 5 1.65 -13.90 17.33
C ASP A 5 0.78 -13.00 16.44
N LYS A 6 0.86 -11.67 16.65
CA LYS A 6 0.12 -10.70 15.83
C LYS A 6 0.62 -10.68 14.38
N LEU A 7 1.94 -10.71 14.18
CA LEU A 7 2.53 -10.72 12.84
C LEU A 7 2.19 -12.01 12.10
N LYS A 8 2.30 -13.17 12.76
CA LYS A 8 1.89 -14.46 12.16
C LYS A 8 0.41 -14.47 11.79
N ALA A 9 -0.45 -13.92 12.65
CA ALA A 9 -1.87 -13.80 12.33
C ALA A 9 -2.11 -12.91 11.09
N MET A 10 -1.40 -11.78 10.98
CA MET A 10 -1.49 -10.92 9.79
C MET A 10 -1.02 -11.64 8.52
N GLU A 11 0.07 -12.40 8.58
CA GLU A 11 0.60 -13.17 7.44
C GLU A 11 -0.39 -14.24 6.97
N VAL A 12 -0.96 -15.00 7.90
CA VAL A 12 -1.95 -16.04 7.58
C VAL A 12 -3.20 -15.43 6.94
N LEU A 13 -3.70 -14.32 7.49
CA LEU A 13 -4.86 -13.62 6.94
C LEU A 13 -4.57 -13.08 5.55
N TRP A 14 -3.39 -12.48 5.35
CA TRP A 14 -2.99 -11.94 4.06
C TRP A 14 -2.87 -13.02 2.98
N ASP A 15 -2.21 -14.13 3.31
CA ASP A 15 -2.01 -15.27 2.42
C ASP A 15 -3.35 -15.95 2.04
N ASP A 16 -4.30 -16.03 2.98
CA ASP A 16 -5.65 -16.51 2.71
C ASP A 16 -6.43 -15.59 1.75
N ILE A 17 -6.40 -14.28 2.00
CA ILE A 17 -7.04 -13.29 1.12
C ILE A 17 -6.46 -13.39 -0.29
N CYS A 18 -5.14 -13.47 -0.43
CA CYS A 18 -4.48 -13.56 -1.73
C CYS A 18 -4.86 -14.82 -2.52
N ARG A 19 -5.07 -15.96 -1.84
CA ARG A 19 -5.46 -17.22 -2.50
C ARG A 19 -6.95 -17.27 -2.86
N ASN A 20 -7.80 -16.64 -2.07
CA ASN A 20 -9.26 -16.65 -2.23
C ASN A 20 -9.79 -15.40 -2.93
N LEU A 21 -8.98 -14.81 -3.81
CA LEU A 21 -9.25 -13.58 -4.56
C LEU A 21 -10.26 -13.62 -5.75
N PRO A 22 -10.99 -14.70 -6.13
CA PRO A 22 -11.70 -14.68 -7.42
C PRO A 22 -12.75 -13.57 -7.60
N ASP A 23 -13.37 -13.06 -6.53
CA ASP A 23 -14.52 -12.13 -6.64
C ASP A 23 -14.37 -10.79 -5.89
N PHE A 24 -13.17 -10.46 -5.38
CA PHE A 24 -12.99 -9.16 -4.72
C PHE A 24 -12.77 -8.05 -5.74
N SER A 25 -13.86 -7.44 -6.19
CA SER A 25 -13.80 -6.20 -6.96
C SER A 25 -13.25 -5.08 -6.07
N SER A 26 -12.17 -4.43 -6.51
CA SER A 26 -11.66 -3.24 -5.83
C SER A 26 -12.76 -2.19 -5.71
N PRO A 27 -12.88 -1.49 -4.56
CA PRO A 27 -13.83 -0.40 -4.42
C PRO A 27 -13.65 0.67 -5.51
N ALA A 28 -14.74 1.27 -5.98
CA ALA A 28 -14.70 2.27 -7.06
C ALA A 28 -13.76 3.47 -6.77
N TRP A 29 -13.57 3.81 -5.49
CA TRP A 29 -12.65 4.89 -5.10
C TRP A 29 -11.17 4.57 -5.34
N HIS A 30 -10.78 3.30 -5.43
CA HIS A 30 -9.40 2.91 -5.77
C HIS A 30 -9.00 3.46 -7.14
N GLU A 31 -9.87 3.29 -8.15
CA GLU A 31 -9.61 3.77 -9.51
C GLU A 31 -9.44 5.29 -9.54
N HIS A 32 -10.28 6.01 -8.79
CA HIS A 32 -10.22 7.47 -8.73
C HIS A 32 -8.85 7.96 -8.22
N ILE A 33 -8.35 7.37 -7.13
CA ILE A 33 -7.05 7.74 -6.56
C ILE A 33 -5.92 7.41 -7.52
N LEU A 34 -5.97 6.26 -8.21
CA LEU A 34 -4.95 5.90 -9.18
C LEU A 34 -4.90 6.90 -10.34
N LYS A 35 -6.06 7.27 -10.90
CA LYS A 35 -6.15 8.28 -11.97
C LYS A 35 -5.62 9.64 -11.53
N GLU A 36 -5.93 10.07 -10.30
CA GLU A 36 -5.43 11.32 -9.75
C GLU A 36 -3.90 11.32 -9.64
N ARG A 37 -3.32 10.23 -9.10
CA ARG A 37 -1.86 10.08 -8.97
C ARG A 37 -1.16 10.03 -10.32
N GLU A 38 -1.71 9.29 -11.28
CA GLU A 38 -1.18 9.27 -12.64
C GLU A 38 -1.21 10.65 -13.31
N GLN A 39 -2.28 11.43 -13.09
CA GLN A 39 -2.36 12.80 -13.58
C GLN A 39 -1.27 13.68 -12.96
N LYS A 40 -1.06 13.60 -11.65
CA LYS A 40 0.00 14.37 -10.97
C LYS A 40 1.39 14.01 -11.48
N LEU A 41 1.65 12.74 -11.78
CA LEU A 41 2.89 12.31 -12.42
C LEU A 41 3.06 12.93 -13.82
N ARG A 42 2.01 12.92 -14.65
CA ARG A 42 2.05 13.55 -15.99
C ARG A 42 2.25 15.06 -15.93
N GLU A 43 1.69 15.71 -14.92
CA GLU A 43 1.84 17.15 -14.68
C GLU A 43 3.19 17.51 -14.01
N GLY A 44 4.02 16.53 -13.66
CA GLY A 44 5.29 16.74 -12.96
C GLY A 44 5.14 17.18 -11.49
N LYS A 45 3.94 17.04 -10.93
CA LYS A 45 3.62 17.39 -9.54
C LYS A 45 3.97 16.27 -8.56
N ASP A 46 4.01 15.03 -9.04
CA ASP A 46 4.50 13.87 -8.31
C ASP A 46 5.72 13.27 -9.02
N LYS A 47 6.51 12.48 -8.28
CA LYS A 47 7.64 11.74 -8.81
C LYS A 47 7.76 10.37 -8.17
N PHE A 48 8.34 9.43 -8.92
CA PHE A 48 8.81 8.19 -8.34
C PHE A 48 10.01 8.47 -7.44
N VAL A 49 10.05 7.77 -6.32
CA VAL A 49 11.14 7.81 -5.35
C VAL A 49 11.66 6.40 -5.14
N ASP A 50 12.95 6.29 -4.86
CA ASP A 50 13.53 5.04 -4.41
C ASP A 50 12.83 4.56 -3.12
N TRP A 51 12.59 3.26 -3.01
CA TRP A 51 11.80 2.70 -1.92
C TRP A 51 12.51 2.81 -0.56
N ASP A 52 13.83 2.66 -0.53
CA ASP A 52 14.59 2.80 0.71
C ASP A 52 14.67 4.27 1.12
N GLN A 53 14.70 5.19 0.15
CA GLN A 53 14.55 6.62 0.44
C GLN A 53 13.17 6.94 1.00
N ALA A 54 12.09 6.44 0.38
CA ALA A 54 10.72 6.66 0.82
C ALA A 54 10.50 6.20 2.27
N LYS A 55 11.04 5.02 2.64
CA LYS A 55 10.98 4.52 4.02
C LYS A 55 11.64 5.47 5.02
N LYS A 56 12.82 6.00 4.67
CA LYS A 56 13.54 6.96 5.53
C LYS A 56 12.74 8.24 5.72
N ASP A 57 12.18 8.77 4.63
CA ASP A 57 11.38 10.00 4.66
C ASP A 57 10.11 9.80 5.51
N ILE A 58 9.42 8.66 5.36
CA ILE A 58 8.25 8.31 6.17
C ILE A 58 8.63 8.20 7.65
N LEU A 59 9.71 7.47 7.97
CA LEU A 59 10.17 7.33 9.35
C LEU A 59 10.51 8.68 9.99
N ALA A 60 11.17 9.55 9.23
CA ALA A 60 11.50 10.91 9.68
C ALA A 60 10.25 11.79 9.87
N SER A 61 9.19 11.58 9.10
CA SER A 61 7.95 12.37 9.18
C SER A 61 7.06 12.03 10.39
N VAL A 62 7.34 10.94 11.09
CA VAL A 62 6.54 10.43 12.23
C VAL A 62 7.22 10.71 13.58
N GLN A 63 8.42 11.30 13.59
CA GLN A 63 9.13 11.76 14.79
C GLN A 63 8.87 13.24 15.07
#